data_AF-I0X6G6-F1
#
_entry.id   AF-I0X6G6-F1
#
_cell.length_a   1.000
_cell.length_b   1.000
_cell.length_c   1.000
_cell.angle_alpha   90.00
_cell.angle_beta   90.00
_cell.angle_gamma   90.00
#
_symmetry.space_group_name_H-M   'P 1'
#
loop_
_entity.id
_entity.type
_entity.pdbx_description
1 polymer ?
#
loop_
_entity_poly.entity_id
_entity_poly.type
_entity_poly.pdbx_seq_one_letter_code
_entity_poly.pdbx_strand_id
1 'polypeptide(L)'
;MLFYSFLFRYIKYMKTKTTVLIFVLIALSLTGFFFYSRRFIVKPENSITRSKVINTSTGENNLQENAKLPSASENEKYETFVPLLPGETLIGALTIDINNDGYDDELIVVRKTSSPYLWIVPGIYNSNTHEYDRYDEIQTKFTRTRTFSYSAMDLIGDHKNSIIYQGVDDSGNYVMQIYNLKTSPMGIPSIVNIGDFSSDGTVFIQQTERSENYELGIARGESFSVWVYKSEPPEETPSVNTANATKKPAQNQPNQIQQEYKWNPFTQHYELAQQIKVNASRLMAKELSKIQDGTVESFAAFLNGLWYKTSNADGNIRYLFFDYNNREIIHLFNDTQEVYQWDDSKLRHNGIYLTTVNSDILTLHRRFDIALINTDEIRITIRDDINLLIKESTTWDGNYKKLSLQNSFDQAKKTVIMEAIQKELKKSESWATPDGQFTLVFKDSAFESKNGGNSEAGVYSLMMAGNDVVLQLLPDNPFSVLNEFYTISFGSKVITETVKKKTVEKTVSDYDTIILLPVKITPTDCFATEGRSFQLSRGSVE
;
A
#
# COMPACT_ATOMS: atom_id res chain seq x y z
N MET A 1 49.16 25.74 30.20
CA MET A 1 49.01 27.17 30.56
C MET A 1 50.33 27.96 30.48
N LEU A 2 51.22 27.65 29.54
CA LEU A 2 52.47 28.42 29.29
C LEU A 2 52.67 28.77 27.80
N PHE A 3 51.93 28.12 26.89
CA PHE A 3 51.97 28.43 25.45
C PHE A 3 51.10 29.63 25.03
N TYR A 4 50.02 29.93 25.79
CA TYR A 4 49.13 31.06 25.49
C TYR A 4 49.74 32.43 25.81
N SER A 5 50.77 32.48 26.68
CA SER A 5 51.40 33.74 27.12
C SER A 5 52.43 34.27 26.10
N PHE A 6 53.01 33.39 25.28
CA PHE A 6 54.01 33.80 24.28
C PHE A 6 53.39 34.40 23.02
N LEU A 7 52.21 33.92 22.59
CA LEU A 7 51.56 34.41 21.37
C LEU A 7 51.03 35.85 21.53
N PHE A 8 50.52 36.19 22.71
CA PHE A 8 49.96 37.53 22.96
C PHE A 8 51.02 38.63 23.06
N ARG A 9 52.26 38.26 23.40
CA ARG A 9 53.34 39.23 23.59
C ARG A 9 53.99 39.66 22.26
N TYR A 10 53.88 38.84 21.21
CA TYR A 10 54.42 39.15 19.88
C TYR A 10 53.47 40.03 19.03
N ILE A 11 52.17 40.01 19.32
CA ILE A 11 51.15 40.79 18.58
C ILE A 11 51.22 42.29 18.89
N LYS A 12 51.90 42.69 19.98
CA LYS A 12 51.95 44.10 20.41
C LYS A 12 52.98 44.97 19.68
N TYR A 13 53.75 44.41 18.73
CA TYR A 13 54.86 45.13 18.08
C TYR A 13 54.98 44.93 16.56
N MET A 14 53.86 44.77 15.85
CA MET A 14 53.84 44.75 14.39
C MET A 14 52.80 45.76 13.88
N LYS A 15 53.25 46.71 13.04
CA LYS A 15 52.38 47.70 12.39
C LYS A 15 51.22 46.98 11.70
N THR A 16 50.00 47.50 11.84
CA THR A 16 48.73 46.95 11.35
C THR A 16 48.72 46.51 9.87
N LYS A 17 49.67 47.00 9.06
CA LYS A 17 49.84 46.60 7.66
C LYS A 17 50.53 45.23 7.48
N THR A 18 51.44 44.81 8.37
CA THR A 18 52.12 43.51 8.27
C THR A 18 51.22 42.35 8.71
N THR A 19 50.30 42.56 9.66
CA THR A 19 49.35 41.53 10.12
C THR A 19 48.31 41.18 9.04
N VAL A 20 47.81 42.18 8.31
CA VAL A 20 46.90 41.96 7.18
C VAL A 20 47.59 41.20 6.05
N LEU A 21 48.86 41.53 5.78
CA LEU A 21 49.62 40.90 4.69
C LEU A 21 49.91 39.42 4.96
N ILE A 22 50.15 39.05 6.22
CA ILE A 22 50.32 37.65 6.64
C ILE A 22 49.00 36.88 6.51
N PHE A 23 47.87 37.46 6.89
CA PHE A 23 46.56 36.82 6.73
C PHE A 23 46.19 36.59 5.27
N VAL A 24 46.49 37.55 4.38
CA VAL A 24 46.28 37.41 2.93
C VAL A 24 47.17 36.30 2.34
N LEU A 25 48.43 36.19 2.79
CA LEU A 25 49.34 35.12 2.36
C LEU A 25 48.87 33.73 2.83
N ILE A 26 48.34 33.62 4.05
CA ILE A 26 47.78 32.35 4.56
C ILE A 26 46.52 31.97 3.78
N ALA A 27 45.64 32.94 3.49
CA ALA A 27 44.44 32.70 2.70
C ALA A 27 44.75 32.28 1.26
N LEU A 28 45.75 32.90 0.62
CA LEU A 28 46.23 32.53 -0.72
C LEU A 28 46.90 31.15 -0.73
N SER A 29 47.64 30.80 0.33
CA SER A 29 48.23 29.46 0.47
C SER A 29 47.17 28.38 0.64
N LEU A 30 46.13 28.64 1.43
CA LEU A 30 45.00 27.71 1.62
C LEU A 30 44.16 27.53 0.35
N THR A 31 43.90 28.62 -0.40
CA THR A 31 43.20 28.52 -1.70
C THR A 31 44.06 27.84 -2.76
N GLY A 32 45.37 28.09 -2.78
CA GLY A 32 46.31 27.38 -3.64
C GLY A 32 46.36 25.88 -3.34
N PHE A 33 46.41 25.51 -2.06
CA PHE A 33 46.37 24.10 -1.63
C PHE A 33 45.05 23.43 -2.01
N PHE A 34 43.91 24.12 -1.84
CA PHE A 34 42.59 23.61 -2.24
C PHE A 34 42.48 23.38 -3.74
N PHE A 35 43.01 24.28 -4.58
CA PHE A 35 43.02 24.08 -6.04
C PHE A 35 43.99 22.99 -6.49
N TYR A 36 45.13 22.86 -5.80
CA TYR A 36 46.11 21.82 -6.09
C TYR A 36 45.59 20.43 -5.70
N SER A 37 44.94 20.30 -4.53
CA SER A 37 44.33 19.03 -4.10
C SER A 37 43.18 18.62 -5.01
N ARG A 38 42.36 19.58 -5.48
CA ARG A 38 41.27 19.31 -6.44
C ARG A 38 41.77 18.76 -7.78
N ARG A 39 42.99 19.13 -8.20
CA ARG A 39 43.58 18.67 -9.47
C ARG A 39 44.24 17.29 -9.39
N PHE A 40 44.61 16.82 -8.19
CA PHE A 40 45.26 15.52 -7.99
C PHE A 40 44.36 14.45 -7.35
N ILE A 41 43.26 14.83 -6.68
CA ILE A 41 42.36 13.88 -6.00
C ILE A 41 41.13 13.52 -6.84
N VAL A 42 40.70 14.37 -7.78
CA VAL A 42 39.62 14.02 -8.71
C VAL A 42 40.22 13.39 -9.96
N LYS A 43 40.35 12.06 -9.96
CA LYS A 43 40.49 11.32 -11.22
C LYS A 43 39.20 11.56 -12.01
N PRO A 44 39.25 11.93 -13.31
CA PRO A 44 38.06 11.96 -14.13
C PRO A 44 37.52 10.53 -14.22
N GLU A 45 36.33 10.30 -13.67
CA GLU A 45 35.52 9.12 -13.97
C GLU A 45 35.20 9.16 -15.47
N ASN A 46 35.96 8.41 -16.25
CA ASN A 46 35.48 7.96 -17.54
C ASN A 46 34.50 6.83 -17.25
N SER A 47 33.23 7.17 -17.01
CA SER A 47 32.15 6.18 -17.07
C SER A 47 32.03 5.76 -18.54
N ILE A 48 32.77 4.71 -18.90
CA ILE A 48 32.57 4.02 -20.16
C ILE A 48 31.25 3.27 -20.01
N THR A 49 30.14 3.95 -20.29
CA THR A 49 28.86 3.30 -20.56
C THR A 49 29.03 2.45 -21.82
N ARG A 50 29.41 1.18 -21.64
CA ARG A 50 29.27 0.20 -22.72
C ARG A 50 27.78 -0.04 -22.89
N SER A 51 27.20 0.53 -23.96
CA SER A 51 25.91 0.10 -24.45
C SER A 51 25.98 -1.39 -24.76
N LYS A 52 25.28 -2.21 -23.96
CA LYS A 52 25.07 -3.63 -24.28
C LYS A 52 24.12 -3.69 -25.47
N VAL A 53 24.63 -4.09 -26.62
CA VAL A 53 23.82 -4.27 -27.83
C VAL A 53 22.87 -5.45 -27.58
N ILE A 54 21.57 -5.19 -27.63
CA ILE A 54 20.53 -6.21 -27.64
C ILE A 54 20.50 -6.79 -29.05
N ASN A 55 20.88 -8.06 -29.20
CA ASN A 55 20.61 -8.78 -30.45
C ASN A 55 19.13 -9.10 -30.48
N THR A 56 18.35 -8.38 -31.28
CA THR A 56 16.98 -8.75 -31.63
C THR A 56 17.05 -9.99 -32.52
N SER A 57 16.74 -11.16 -31.97
CA SER A 57 16.54 -12.37 -32.76
C SER A 57 15.32 -12.14 -33.66
N THR A 58 15.57 -11.84 -34.94
CA THR A 58 14.56 -11.81 -35.98
C THR A 58 14.13 -13.26 -36.22
N GLY A 59 13.02 -13.68 -35.62
CA GLY A 59 12.42 -14.98 -35.87
C GLY A 59 11.66 -14.96 -37.18
N GLU A 60 12.18 -15.64 -38.20
CA GLU A 60 11.42 -16.03 -39.37
C GLU A 60 10.28 -16.99 -38.97
N ASN A 61 9.10 -16.73 -39.51
CA ASN A 61 7.87 -17.49 -39.31
C ASN A 61 8.02 -18.95 -39.74
N ASN A 62 7.59 -19.89 -38.90
CA ASN A 62 6.82 -21.06 -39.34
C ASN A 62 5.90 -21.58 -38.22
N LEU A 63 4.70 -21.98 -38.65
CA LEU A 63 3.48 -22.22 -37.88
C LEU A 63 3.32 -23.66 -37.36
N GLN A 64 2.64 -23.75 -36.20
CA GLN A 64 1.80 -24.84 -35.64
C GLN A 64 2.52 -26.16 -35.24
N GLU A 65 2.23 -26.86 -34.13
CA GLU A 65 0.99 -27.01 -33.36
C GLU A 65 1.30 -27.62 -31.95
N ASN A 66 0.47 -27.30 -30.94
CA ASN A 66 0.28 -28.02 -29.67
C ASN A 66 1.51 -28.53 -28.88
N ALA A 67 2.06 -27.68 -28.02
CA ALA A 67 2.77 -28.11 -26.82
C ALA A 67 2.30 -27.28 -25.63
N LYS A 68 1.98 -27.95 -24.51
CA LYS A 68 1.86 -27.32 -23.19
C LYS A 68 3.03 -26.34 -23.01
N LEU A 69 2.74 -25.06 -22.75
CA LEU A 69 3.77 -24.08 -22.42
C LEU A 69 4.64 -24.65 -21.29
N PRO A 70 5.94 -24.88 -21.52
CA PRO A 70 6.87 -25.10 -20.43
C PRO A 70 6.93 -23.81 -19.61
N SER A 71 6.85 -23.94 -18.29
CA SER A 71 7.10 -22.86 -17.34
C SER A 71 8.44 -22.18 -17.66
N ALA A 72 8.39 -20.91 -18.05
CA ALA A 72 9.53 -20.16 -18.59
C ALA A 72 10.59 -19.78 -17.54
N SER A 73 10.43 -20.15 -16.27
CA SER A 73 11.30 -19.73 -15.16
C SER A 73 12.58 -20.55 -14.97
N GLU A 74 12.89 -21.52 -15.84
CA GLU A 74 14.07 -22.41 -15.65
C GLU A 74 15.22 -22.16 -16.64
N ASN A 75 15.12 -21.19 -17.55
CA ASN A 75 16.10 -21.01 -18.64
C ASN A 75 16.76 -19.62 -18.72
N GLU A 76 16.94 -18.92 -17.59
CA GLU A 76 17.89 -17.81 -17.55
C GLU A 76 19.30 -18.34 -17.27
N LYS A 77 20.22 -18.16 -18.23
CA LYS A 77 21.64 -18.45 -17.99
C LYS A 77 22.26 -17.30 -17.21
N TYR A 78 22.55 -17.53 -15.94
CA TYR A 78 23.32 -16.61 -15.12
C TYR A 78 24.83 -16.79 -15.39
N GLU A 79 25.54 -15.66 -15.44
CA GLU A 79 26.99 -15.62 -15.44
C GLU A 79 27.45 -15.12 -14.07
N THR A 80 28.56 -15.65 -13.57
CA THR A 80 29.13 -15.27 -12.28
C THR A 80 30.65 -15.16 -12.35
N PHE A 81 31.20 -14.21 -11.61
CA PHE A 81 32.64 -14.06 -11.41
C PHE A 81 33.14 -14.76 -10.14
N VAL A 82 32.21 -15.14 -9.26
CA VAL A 82 32.52 -15.91 -8.05
C VAL A 82 32.79 -17.38 -8.44
N PRO A 83 33.94 -17.96 -8.06
CA PRO A 83 34.28 -19.32 -8.45
C PRO A 83 33.33 -20.35 -7.80
N LEU A 84 32.67 -21.17 -8.61
CA LEU A 84 31.81 -22.25 -8.13
C LEU A 84 32.64 -23.44 -7.63
N LEU A 85 32.22 -24.05 -6.52
CA LEU A 85 32.83 -25.27 -6.00
C LEU A 85 32.28 -26.52 -6.72
N PRO A 86 33.04 -27.63 -6.73
CA PRO A 86 32.56 -28.89 -7.30
C PRO A 86 31.23 -29.35 -6.67
N GLY A 87 30.24 -29.65 -7.51
CA GLY A 87 28.91 -30.08 -7.06
C GLY A 87 27.93 -28.95 -6.74
N GLU A 88 28.31 -27.69 -7.03
CA GLU A 88 27.42 -26.53 -7.03
C GLU A 88 26.85 -26.26 -8.42
N THR A 89 25.57 -25.88 -8.47
CA THR A 89 24.90 -25.38 -9.67
C THR A 89 24.44 -23.96 -9.40
N LEU A 90 24.83 -23.01 -10.27
CA LEU A 90 24.41 -21.62 -10.18
C LEU A 90 22.91 -21.51 -10.46
N ILE A 91 22.20 -20.82 -9.58
CA ILE A 91 20.76 -20.58 -9.64
C ILE A 91 20.45 -19.10 -9.87
N GLY A 92 21.32 -18.20 -9.43
CA GLY A 92 21.15 -16.76 -9.58
C GLY A 92 22.41 -16.02 -9.14
N ALA A 93 22.56 -14.79 -9.63
CA ALA A 93 23.66 -13.89 -9.29
C ALA A 93 23.12 -12.46 -9.19
N LEU A 94 23.55 -11.72 -8.16
CA LEU A 94 23.20 -10.32 -7.95
C LEU A 94 24.47 -9.52 -7.70
N THR A 95 24.77 -8.57 -8.57
CA THR A 95 25.87 -7.62 -8.37
C THR A 95 25.43 -6.51 -7.42
N ILE A 96 26.17 -6.29 -6.33
CA ILE A 96 25.87 -5.27 -5.33
C ILE A 96 27.13 -4.97 -4.51
N ASP A 97 27.33 -3.73 -4.09
CA ASP A 97 28.39 -3.37 -3.14
C ASP A 97 27.94 -3.74 -1.70
N ILE A 98 28.46 -4.84 -1.13
CA ILE A 98 28.03 -5.35 0.18
C ILE A 98 28.78 -4.62 1.30
N ASN A 99 30.05 -4.33 1.09
CA ASN A 99 30.95 -3.79 2.11
C ASN A 99 31.06 -2.25 2.11
N ASN A 100 30.46 -1.60 1.11
CA ASN A 100 30.49 -0.17 0.80
C ASN A 100 31.91 0.36 0.50
N ASP A 101 32.68 -0.38 -0.31
CA ASP A 101 34.02 0.01 -0.76
C ASP A 101 34.05 0.63 -2.17
N GLY A 102 32.90 0.71 -2.83
CA GLY A 102 32.72 1.26 -4.17
C GLY A 102 33.05 0.30 -5.31
N TYR A 103 33.41 -0.95 -5.00
CA TYR A 103 33.54 -2.01 -5.99
C TYR A 103 32.26 -2.88 -6.04
N ASP A 104 32.07 -3.52 -7.19
CA ASP A 104 30.95 -4.41 -7.43
C ASP A 104 31.23 -5.80 -6.82
N ASP A 105 30.68 -6.07 -5.65
CA ASP A 105 30.62 -7.43 -5.10
C ASP A 105 29.51 -8.25 -5.79
N GLU A 106 29.49 -9.56 -5.53
CA GLU A 106 28.51 -10.46 -6.11
C GLU A 106 27.90 -11.41 -5.07
N LEU A 107 26.58 -11.45 -5.02
CA LEU A 107 25.81 -12.37 -4.20
C LEU A 107 25.25 -13.48 -5.09
N ILE A 108 25.80 -14.69 -4.98
CA ILE A 108 25.36 -15.82 -5.80
C ILE A 108 24.44 -16.74 -5.00
N VAL A 109 23.54 -17.40 -5.71
CA VAL A 109 22.68 -18.45 -5.18
C VAL A 109 23.06 -19.75 -5.86
N VAL A 110 23.35 -20.77 -5.07
CA VAL A 110 23.76 -22.08 -5.57
C VAL A 110 22.91 -23.20 -4.99
N ARG A 111 22.74 -24.25 -5.78
CA ARG A 111 22.22 -25.54 -5.33
C ARG A 111 23.38 -26.51 -5.19
N LYS A 112 23.49 -27.17 -4.03
CA LYS A 112 24.52 -28.16 -3.76
C LYS A 112 23.97 -29.55 -4.00
N THR A 113 24.77 -30.44 -4.58
CA THR A 113 24.38 -31.84 -4.79
C THR A 113 24.07 -32.57 -3.47
N SER A 114 24.68 -32.13 -2.36
CA SER A 114 24.52 -32.70 -1.02
C SER A 114 23.32 -32.18 -0.23
N SER A 115 22.60 -31.17 -0.71
CA SER A 115 21.54 -30.51 0.05
C SER A 115 20.35 -30.12 -0.83
N PRO A 116 19.10 -30.37 -0.40
CA PRO A 116 17.92 -29.94 -1.15
C PRO A 116 17.70 -28.43 -1.05
N TYR A 117 18.37 -27.74 -0.12
CA TYR A 117 18.21 -26.32 0.14
C TYR A 117 19.07 -25.46 -0.80
N LEU A 118 18.58 -24.25 -1.07
CA LEU A 118 19.36 -23.21 -1.74
C LEU A 118 20.35 -22.59 -0.74
N TRP A 119 21.51 -22.18 -1.26
CA TRP A 119 22.57 -21.54 -0.49
C TRP A 119 22.89 -20.19 -1.11
N ILE A 120 23.06 -19.18 -0.26
CA ILE A 120 23.52 -17.86 -0.68
C ILE A 120 25.01 -17.76 -0.33
N VAL A 121 25.83 -17.38 -1.29
CA VAL A 121 27.27 -17.23 -1.12
C VAL A 121 27.66 -15.81 -1.48
N PRO A 122 28.09 -14.98 -0.50
CA PRO A 122 28.63 -13.67 -0.78
C PRO A 122 30.06 -13.79 -1.32
N GLY A 123 30.32 -13.23 -2.49
CA GLY A 123 31.65 -13.06 -3.07
C GLY A 123 32.03 -11.58 -3.05
N ILE A 124 33.02 -11.21 -2.24
CA ILE A 124 33.48 -9.83 -2.12
C ILE A 124 34.67 -9.63 -3.05
N TYR A 125 34.66 -8.56 -3.85
CA TYR A 125 35.75 -8.27 -4.75
C TYR A 125 36.98 -7.76 -3.99
N ASN A 126 38.12 -8.45 -4.16
CA ASN A 126 39.36 -8.05 -3.54
C ASN A 126 40.21 -7.27 -4.54
N SER A 127 40.27 -5.95 -4.35
CA SER A 127 41.04 -5.04 -5.22
C SER A 127 42.56 -5.30 -5.25
N ASN A 128 43.11 -6.05 -4.29
CA ASN A 128 44.52 -6.41 -4.29
C ASN A 128 44.80 -7.63 -5.18
N THR A 129 43.96 -8.66 -5.10
CA THR A 129 44.12 -9.91 -5.86
C THR A 129 43.43 -9.87 -7.21
N HIS A 130 42.49 -8.94 -7.42
CA HIS A 130 41.58 -8.87 -8.57
C HIS A 130 40.70 -10.12 -8.72
N GLU A 131 40.41 -10.79 -7.61
CA GLU A 131 39.59 -12.00 -7.52
C GLU A 131 38.43 -11.79 -6.53
N TYR A 132 37.40 -12.61 -6.66
CA TYR A 132 36.28 -12.64 -5.73
C TYR A 132 36.56 -13.64 -4.59
N ASP A 133 36.66 -13.14 -3.37
CA ASP A 133 36.81 -13.95 -2.16
C ASP A 133 35.43 -14.41 -1.68
N ARG A 134 35.26 -15.74 -1.54
CA ARG A 134 34.02 -16.34 -1.00
C ARG A 134 33.97 -16.20 0.52
N TYR A 135 32.84 -15.73 1.03
CA TYR A 135 32.56 -15.63 2.47
C TYR A 135 31.65 -16.75 2.97
N ASP A 136 31.41 -16.76 4.28
CA ASP A 136 30.54 -17.71 4.96
C ASP A 136 29.20 -17.89 4.21
N GLU A 137 28.92 -19.14 3.87
CA GLU A 137 27.76 -19.50 3.07
C GLU A 137 26.52 -19.56 3.95
N ILE A 138 25.44 -18.95 3.48
CA ILE A 138 24.16 -18.92 4.19
C ILE A 138 23.27 -20.04 3.66
N GLN A 139 22.99 -21.03 4.51
CA GLN A 139 21.97 -22.03 4.22
C GLN A 139 20.58 -21.43 4.34
N THR A 140 19.78 -21.49 3.28
CA THR A 140 18.39 -20.99 3.31
C THR A 140 17.41 -22.09 3.77
N LYS A 141 16.17 -21.68 4.09
CA LYS A 141 15.07 -22.61 4.39
C LYS A 141 14.32 -23.09 3.14
N PHE A 142 14.75 -22.71 1.93
CA PHE A 142 13.99 -22.93 0.68
C PHE A 142 14.62 -24.01 -0.20
N THR A 143 13.78 -24.86 -0.78
CA THR A 143 14.18 -25.91 -1.73
C THR A 143 13.86 -25.56 -3.19
N ARG A 144 12.95 -24.60 -3.39
CA ARG A 144 12.42 -24.20 -4.70
C ARG A 144 12.77 -22.75 -5.00
N THR A 145 13.21 -22.48 -6.22
CA THR A 145 13.58 -21.13 -6.69
C THR A 145 12.36 -20.21 -6.79
N ARG A 146 11.20 -20.74 -7.21
CA ARG A 146 9.97 -19.95 -7.42
C ARG A 146 9.40 -19.29 -6.15
N THR A 147 9.64 -19.88 -4.98
CA THR A 147 9.14 -19.37 -3.69
C THR A 147 10.22 -18.66 -2.88
N PHE A 148 11.41 -18.50 -3.47
CA PHE A 148 12.58 -17.90 -2.86
C PHE A 148 12.93 -16.61 -3.59
N SER A 149 13.28 -15.57 -2.84
CA SER A 149 13.86 -14.36 -3.39
C SER A 149 14.90 -13.82 -2.42
N TYR A 150 15.89 -13.15 -2.97
CA TYR A 150 17.00 -12.56 -2.25
C TYR A 150 17.24 -11.16 -2.81
N SER A 151 17.71 -10.28 -1.95
CA SER A 151 17.99 -8.88 -2.26
C SER A 151 18.99 -8.36 -1.26
N ALA A 152 19.57 -7.19 -1.51
CA ALA A 152 20.34 -6.51 -0.48
C ALA A 152 20.06 -5.02 -0.53
N MET A 153 19.99 -4.40 0.64
CA MET A 153 19.75 -2.96 0.82
C MET A 153 20.30 -2.55 2.18
N ASP A 154 20.65 -1.28 2.34
CA ASP A 154 20.97 -0.75 3.66
C ASP A 154 19.69 -0.65 4.50
N LEU A 155 19.54 -1.48 5.53
CA LEU A 155 18.41 -1.40 6.47
C LEU A 155 18.69 -0.53 7.68
N ILE A 156 19.95 -0.40 8.10
CA ILE A 156 20.32 0.17 9.40
C ILE A 156 20.81 1.63 9.29
N GLY A 157 20.89 2.14 8.06
CA GLY A 157 21.26 3.51 7.75
C GLY A 157 22.77 3.77 7.82
N ASP A 158 23.60 2.73 7.70
CA ASP A 158 25.06 2.84 7.81
C ASP A 158 25.78 2.80 6.46
N HIS A 159 25.04 2.91 5.36
CA HIS A 159 25.50 2.81 3.97
C HIS A 159 26.00 1.44 3.55
N LYS A 160 25.90 0.41 4.42
CA LYS A 160 26.26 -0.96 4.06
C LYS A 160 25.02 -1.76 3.76
N ASN A 161 25.07 -2.55 2.70
CA ASN A 161 23.94 -3.36 2.31
C ASN A 161 23.85 -4.62 3.18
N SER A 162 22.69 -4.82 3.82
CA SER A 162 22.35 -6.09 4.45
C SER A 162 21.85 -7.07 3.40
N ILE A 163 22.28 -8.32 3.52
CA ILE A 163 21.77 -9.41 2.70
C ILE A 163 20.44 -9.86 3.28
N ILE A 164 19.39 -9.82 2.46
CA ILE A 164 18.05 -10.26 2.84
C ILE A 164 17.68 -11.44 1.95
N TYR A 165 17.22 -12.51 2.57
CA TYR A 165 16.50 -13.54 1.84
C TYR A 165 15.11 -13.72 2.42
N GLN A 166 14.15 -14.02 1.56
CA GLN A 166 12.77 -14.09 1.96
C GLN A 166 11.92 -14.86 0.96
N GLY A 167 10.88 -15.53 1.45
CA GLY A 167 10.05 -16.39 0.62
C GLY A 167 9.06 -17.22 1.42
N VAL A 168 8.41 -18.16 0.75
CA VAL A 168 7.50 -19.13 1.37
C VAL A 168 8.17 -20.49 1.47
N ASP A 169 8.27 -21.01 2.69
CA ASP A 169 8.88 -22.31 2.97
C ASP A 169 7.96 -23.47 2.54
N ASP A 170 8.45 -24.70 2.65
CA ASP A 170 7.67 -25.89 2.25
C ASP A 170 6.45 -26.15 3.17
N SER A 171 6.37 -25.50 4.33
CA SER A 171 5.22 -25.55 5.24
C SER A 171 4.17 -24.47 4.92
N GLY A 172 4.45 -23.57 3.98
CA GLY A 172 3.56 -22.45 3.64
C GLY A 172 3.76 -21.20 4.51
N ASN A 173 4.77 -21.20 5.40
CA ASN A 173 5.09 -20.02 6.21
C ASN A 173 5.98 -19.07 5.41
N TYR A 174 5.73 -17.78 5.57
CA TYR A 174 6.64 -16.75 5.10
C TYR A 174 7.84 -16.65 6.05
N VAL A 175 9.03 -16.72 5.47
CA VAL A 175 10.31 -16.59 6.17
C VAL A 175 11.05 -15.40 5.58
N MET A 176 11.60 -14.55 6.43
CA MET A 176 12.57 -13.51 6.08
C MET A 176 13.75 -13.60 7.04
N GLN A 177 14.97 -13.63 6.49
CA GLN A 177 16.18 -13.48 7.28
C GLN A 177 17.06 -12.38 6.73
N ILE A 178 17.75 -11.72 7.65
CA ILE A 178 18.57 -10.54 7.38
C ILE A 178 19.95 -10.78 7.95
N TYR A 179 20.98 -10.53 7.14
CA TYR A 179 22.37 -10.76 7.45
C TYR A 179 23.20 -9.51 7.17
N ASN A 180 24.17 -9.25 8.04
CA ASN A 180 25.14 -8.17 7.85
C ASN A 180 26.56 -8.73 7.74
N LEU A 181 27.37 -8.07 6.93
CA LEU A 181 28.81 -8.22 6.96
C LEU A 181 29.36 -7.46 8.16
N LYS A 182 29.93 -8.19 9.13
CA LYS A 182 30.59 -7.61 10.30
C LYS A 182 32.07 -7.88 10.24
N THR A 183 32.87 -6.83 10.38
CA THR A 183 34.32 -6.96 10.55
C THR A 183 34.62 -7.12 12.04
N SER A 184 35.20 -8.26 12.41
CA SER A 184 35.72 -8.51 13.76
C SER A 184 36.79 -7.47 14.12
N PRO A 185 37.03 -7.17 15.42
CA PRO A 185 38.17 -6.35 15.83
C PRO A 185 39.53 -6.85 15.33
N MET A 186 39.64 -8.15 15.01
CA MET A 186 40.82 -8.76 14.37
C MET A 186 40.92 -8.52 12.85
N GLY A 187 39.97 -7.80 12.25
CA GLY A 187 39.95 -7.50 10.81
C GLY A 187 39.34 -8.60 9.94
N ILE A 188 38.88 -9.70 10.53
CA ILE A 188 38.26 -10.82 9.80
C ILE A 188 36.78 -10.47 9.55
N PRO A 189 36.31 -10.38 8.29
CA PRO A 189 34.91 -10.17 8.00
C PRO A 189 34.14 -11.49 8.16
N SER A 190 32.96 -11.41 8.76
CA SER A 190 32.07 -12.55 9.00
C SER A 190 30.64 -12.13 8.72
N ILE A 191 29.85 -13.04 8.16
CA ILE A 191 28.44 -12.81 7.91
C ILE A 191 27.65 -13.20 9.17
N VAL A 192 26.89 -12.26 9.72
CA VAL A 192 26.12 -12.46 10.95
C VAL A 192 24.63 -12.29 10.68
N ASN A 193 23.80 -13.22 11.17
CA ASN A 193 22.35 -13.03 11.16
C ASN A 193 21.99 -11.92 12.16
N ILE A 194 21.18 -10.97 11.71
CA ILE A 194 20.70 -9.85 12.52
C ILE A 194 19.17 -9.82 12.65
N GLY A 195 18.47 -10.71 11.93
CA GLY A 195 17.03 -10.89 12.00
C GLY A 195 16.61 -12.25 11.44
N ASP A 196 15.75 -12.95 12.19
CA ASP A 196 15.08 -14.19 11.77
C ASP A 196 13.58 -14.06 12.04
N PHE A 197 12.81 -13.95 10.97
CA PHE A 197 11.37 -13.74 11.03
C PHE A 197 10.67 -14.89 10.31
N SER A 198 9.65 -15.43 10.96
CA SER A 198 8.80 -16.49 10.41
C SER A 198 7.36 -16.22 10.79
N SER A 199 6.44 -16.38 9.84
CA SER A 199 5.02 -16.16 10.07
C SER A 199 4.15 -16.94 9.10
N ASP A 200 2.97 -17.33 9.57
CA ASP A 200 1.88 -17.87 8.75
C ASP A 200 1.21 -16.80 7.87
N GLY A 201 1.39 -15.51 8.16
CA GLY A 201 0.97 -14.40 7.30
C GLY A 201 2.12 -13.84 6.48
N THR A 202 2.47 -12.58 6.72
CA THR A 202 3.44 -11.82 5.89
C THR A 202 4.46 -11.11 6.76
N VAL A 203 5.69 -11.02 6.26
CA VAL A 203 6.76 -10.20 6.83
C VAL A 203 7.30 -9.24 5.78
N PHE A 204 7.47 -7.97 6.12
CA PHE A 204 8.02 -6.97 5.20
C PHE A 204 8.82 -5.91 5.96
N ILE A 205 9.67 -5.20 5.21
CA ILE A 205 10.48 -4.10 5.71
C ILE A 205 9.74 -2.80 5.39
N GLN A 206 9.46 -1.98 6.41
CA GLN A 206 8.88 -0.66 6.22
C GLN A 206 9.99 0.34 5.91
N GLN A 207 10.12 0.69 4.63
CA GLN A 207 11.05 1.72 4.18
C GLN A 207 10.46 3.12 4.43
N THR A 208 11.30 4.03 4.90
CA THR A 208 11.00 5.46 5.04
C THR A 208 11.96 6.25 4.17
N GLU A 209 11.52 7.41 3.70
CA GLU A 209 12.38 8.31 2.92
C GLU A 209 13.57 8.76 3.78
N ARG A 210 14.78 8.63 3.24
CA ARG A 210 16.01 9.04 3.93
C ARG A 210 16.31 10.51 3.63
N SER A 211 16.97 11.17 4.58
CA SER A 211 17.33 12.58 4.45
C SER A 211 18.35 12.82 3.33
N GLU A 212 18.35 14.01 2.73
CA GLU A 212 19.36 14.43 1.75
C GLU A 212 20.81 14.29 2.28
N ASN A 213 21.02 14.54 3.58
CA ASN A 213 22.33 14.36 4.22
C ASN A 213 22.80 12.89 4.24
N TYR A 214 21.85 11.96 4.30
CA TYR A 214 22.16 10.55 4.14
C TYR A 214 22.58 10.28 2.69
N GLU A 215 21.79 10.70 1.71
CA GLU A 215 22.10 10.48 0.28
C GLU A 215 23.47 11.06 -0.13
N LEU A 216 23.89 12.16 0.48
CA LEU A 216 25.22 12.75 0.28
C LEU A 216 26.37 12.04 1.03
N GLY A 217 26.08 10.96 1.76
CA GLY A 217 27.06 10.22 2.57
C GLY A 217 27.56 10.99 3.81
N ILE A 218 26.89 12.09 4.19
CA ILE A 218 27.31 12.99 5.27
C ILE A 218 26.81 12.47 6.62
N ALA A 219 25.64 11.84 6.65
CA ALA A 219 25.00 11.34 7.87
C ALA A 219 24.56 9.87 7.73
N ARG A 220 24.31 9.24 8.89
CA ARG A 220 23.60 7.96 8.96
C ARG A 220 22.10 8.17 8.79
N GLY A 221 21.45 7.18 8.20
CA GLY A 221 20.01 7.14 7.98
C GLY A 221 19.28 6.57 9.19
N GLU A 222 17.95 6.73 9.19
CA GLU A 222 17.11 5.97 10.12
C GLU A 222 17.06 4.50 9.69
N SER A 223 17.02 3.61 10.68
CA SER A 223 16.86 2.18 10.44
C SER A 223 15.41 1.86 10.09
N PHE A 224 15.20 0.97 9.12
CA PHE A 224 13.88 0.50 8.74
C PHE A 224 13.32 -0.53 9.74
N SER A 225 12.03 -0.43 10.05
CA SER A 225 11.31 -1.40 10.89
C SER A 225 10.94 -2.64 10.09
N VAL A 226 10.97 -3.82 10.73
CA VAL A 226 10.43 -5.06 10.15
C VAL A 226 9.09 -5.36 10.81
N TRP A 227 8.08 -5.62 10.00
CA TRP A 227 6.73 -5.92 10.48
C TRP A 227 6.34 -7.35 10.19
N VAL A 228 5.80 -8.04 11.18
CA VAL A 228 5.41 -9.45 11.14
C VAL A 228 3.92 -9.59 11.45
N TYR A 229 3.17 -10.25 10.58
CA TYR A 229 1.71 -10.44 10.68
C TYR A 229 1.37 -11.91 10.84
N LYS A 230 0.94 -12.32 12.03
CA LYS A 230 0.65 -13.73 12.33
C LYS A 230 -0.77 -13.95 12.83
N SER A 231 -1.30 -15.15 12.64
CA SER A 231 -2.57 -15.51 13.27
C SER A 231 -2.35 -15.83 14.75
N GLU A 232 -3.32 -15.47 15.59
CA GLU A 232 -3.34 -15.89 16.99
C GLU A 232 -3.65 -17.39 17.05
N PRO A 233 -2.76 -18.20 17.66
CA PRO A 233 -3.07 -19.61 17.85
C PRO A 233 -4.35 -19.73 18.70
N PRO A 234 -5.20 -20.74 18.45
CA PRO A 234 -6.36 -20.98 19.30
C PRO A 234 -5.88 -21.12 20.74
N GLU A 235 -6.40 -20.32 21.68
CA GLU A 235 -6.08 -20.50 23.10
C GLU A 235 -6.38 -21.95 23.48
N GLU A 236 -5.34 -22.68 23.94
CA GLU A 236 -5.54 -23.95 24.62
C GLU A 236 -6.40 -23.64 25.84
N THR A 237 -7.65 -24.11 25.80
CA THR A 237 -8.61 -24.00 26.90
C THR A 237 -7.92 -24.35 28.22
N PRO A 238 -7.91 -23.45 29.23
CA PRO A 238 -7.48 -23.84 30.55
C PRO A 238 -8.38 -24.96 31.03
N SER A 239 -7.80 -26.06 31.49
CA SER A 239 -8.50 -27.18 32.11
C SER A 239 -9.22 -26.69 33.38
N VAL A 240 -10.44 -26.19 33.23
CA VAL A 240 -11.31 -25.85 34.35
C VAL A 240 -12.30 -26.99 34.54
N ASN A 241 -11.98 -27.85 35.50
CA ASN A 241 -12.96 -28.71 36.15
C ASN A 241 -14.00 -27.81 36.82
N THR A 242 -15.11 -27.52 36.15
CA THR A 242 -16.37 -27.24 36.83
C THR A 242 -17.54 -27.51 35.91
N ALA A 243 -18.36 -28.47 36.32
CA ALA A 243 -19.63 -28.80 35.69
C ALA A 243 -20.54 -27.57 35.71
N ASN A 244 -20.70 -26.91 34.56
CA ASN A 244 -21.92 -26.25 34.06
C ASN A 244 -21.56 -25.29 32.92
N ALA A 245 -21.53 -25.79 31.68
CA ALA A 245 -21.54 -24.93 30.49
C ALA A 245 -22.11 -25.68 29.28
N THR A 246 -23.44 -25.67 29.14
CA THR A 246 -24.08 -25.78 27.83
C THR A 246 -23.86 -24.48 27.06
N LYS A 247 -22.63 -24.29 26.55
CA LYS A 247 -22.36 -23.37 25.45
C LYS A 247 -21.48 -24.10 24.45
N LYS A 248 -22.09 -24.38 23.30
CA LYS A 248 -21.43 -24.82 22.06
C LYS A 248 -20.14 -23.99 21.88
N PRO A 249 -18.98 -24.60 21.59
CA PRO A 249 -17.75 -23.84 21.44
C PRO A 249 -17.98 -22.82 20.33
N ALA A 250 -17.74 -21.55 20.64
CA ALA A 250 -17.68 -20.52 19.62
C ALA A 250 -16.61 -20.95 18.63
N GLN A 251 -16.96 -20.92 17.35
CA GLN A 251 -16.05 -21.15 16.24
C GLN A 251 -14.90 -20.15 16.41
N ASN A 252 -13.75 -20.59 16.93
CA ASN A 252 -12.58 -19.75 17.16
C ASN A 252 -12.07 -19.26 15.81
N GLN A 253 -12.43 -18.03 15.47
CA GLN A 253 -11.95 -17.33 14.28
C GLN A 253 -10.61 -16.66 14.61
N PRO A 254 -9.63 -16.66 13.69
CA PRO A 254 -8.27 -16.28 14.01
C PRO A 254 -8.20 -14.75 14.22
N ASN A 255 -7.97 -14.34 15.47
CA ASN A 255 -7.49 -12.98 15.72
C ASN A 255 -6.12 -12.82 15.04
N GLN A 256 -5.80 -11.60 14.60
CA GLN A 256 -4.50 -11.32 14.02
C GLN A 256 -3.60 -10.60 15.03
N ILE A 257 -2.32 -10.92 14.99
CA ILE A 257 -1.27 -10.27 15.78
C ILE A 257 -0.30 -9.60 14.82
N GLN A 258 -0.09 -8.30 15.00
CA GLN A 258 0.91 -7.51 14.28
C GLN A 258 2.07 -7.22 15.22
N GLN A 259 3.29 -7.44 14.77
CA GLN A 259 4.51 -7.21 15.55
C GLN A 259 5.46 -6.29 14.77
N GLU A 260 5.91 -5.21 15.41
CA GLU A 260 6.95 -4.33 14.90
C GLU A 260 8.29 -4.69 15.55
N TYR A 261 9.31 -4.90 14.73
CA TYR A 261 10.68 -5.10 15.14
C TYR A 261 11.54 -3.93 14.71
N LYS A 262 12.33 -3.40 15.64
CA LYS A 262 13.26 -2.28 15.40
C LYS A 262 14.69 -2.71 15.61
N TRP A 263 15.59 -2.09 14.85
CA TRP A 263 17.03 -2.29 15.01
C TRP A 263 17.50 -1.77 16.36
N ASN A 264 18.24 -2.60 17.10
CA ASN A 264 18.93 -2.20 18.31
C ASN A 264 20.45 -2.13 18.05
N PRO A 265 21.07 -0.93 18.00
CA PRO A 265 22.49 -0.77 17.74
C PRO A 265 23.42 -1.41 18.78
N PHE A 266 22.95 -1.62 20.02
CA PHE A 266 23.76 -2.18 21.10
C PHE A 266 23.84 -3.70 21.03
N THR A 267 22.71 -4.36 20.79
CA THR A 267 22.65 -5.82 20.63
C THR A 267 22.98 -6.25 19.21
N GLN A 268 22.96 -5.32 18.25
CA GLN A 268 23.15 -5.55 16.81
C GLN A 268 22.14 -6.55 16.24
N HIS A 269 20.91 -6.52 16.75
CA HIS A 269 19.81 -7.37 16.31
C HIS A 269 18.51 -6.58 16.21
N TYR A 270 17.59 -7.08 15.41
CA TYR A 270 16.21 -6.63 15.41
C TYR A 270 15.44 -7.19 16.63
N GLU A 271 14.82 -6.30 17.40
CA GLU A 271 14.09 -6.62 18.62
C GLU A 271 12.64 -6.18 18.55
N LEU A 272 11.75 -6.94 19.20
CA LEU A 272 10.32 -6.64 19.24
C LEU A 272 10.08 -5.32 19.98
N ALA A 273 9.62 -4.30 19.25
CA ALA A 273 9.32 -2.97 19.77
C ALA A 273 7.84 -2.82 20.15
N GLN A 274 6.93 -3.39 19.34
CA GLN A 274 5.49 -3.26 19.53
C GLN A 274 4.74 -4.52 19.11
N GLN A 275 3.61 -4.80 19.79
CA GLN A 275 2.66 -5.83 19.38
C GLN A 275 1.23 -5.30 19.48
N ILE A 276 0.43 -5.51 18.42
CA ILE A 276 -0.98 -5.08 18.32
C ILE A 276 -1.84 -6.30 18.05
N LYS A 277 -2.91 -6.49 18.84
CA LYS A 277 -3.93 -7.51 18.58
C LYS A 277 -5.11 -6.88 17.83
N VAL A 278 -5.53 -7.50 16.74
CA VAL A 278 -6.69 -7.07 15.94
C VAL A 278 -7.80 -8.11 16.06
N ASN A 279 -8.93 -7.69 16.63
CA ASN A 279 -10.12 -8.54 16.80
C ASN A 279 -11.06 -8.36 15.61
N ALA A 280 -11.36 -9.45 14.89
CA ALA A 280 -12.33 -9.41 13.79
C ALA A 280 -13.78 -9.38 14.32
N SER A 281 -14.65 -8.59 13.69
CA SER A 281 -16.09 -8.63 13.99
C SER A 281 -16.73 -9.91 13.44
N ARG A 282 -17.77 -10.46 14.11
CA ARG A 282 -18.42 -11.73 13.71
C ARG A 282 -18.94 -11.76 12.28
N LEU A 283 -19.36 -10.60 11.74
CA LEU A 283 -19.84 -10.47 10.36
C LEU A 283 -18.68 -10.55 9.37
N MET A 284 -17.61 -9.78 9.59
CA MET A 284 -16.40 -9.83 8.78
C MET A 284 -15.77 -11.22 8.79
N ALA A 285 -15.77 -11.89 9.93
CA ALA A 285 -15.15 -13.20 10.06
C ALA A 285 -15.92 -14.31 9.31
N LYS A 286 -17.23 -14.16 9.10
CA LYS A 286 -18.01 -15.03 8.21
C LYS A 286 -17.64 -14.81 6.75
N GLU A 287 -17.41 -13.57 6.33
CA GLU A 287 -16.95 -13.25 4.97
C GLU A 287 -15.50 -13.70 4.73
N LEU A 288 -14.60 -13.45 5.70
CA LEU A 288 -13.22 -13.94 5.70
C LEU A 288 -13.15 -15.46 5.53
N SER A 289 -14.00 -16.21 6.24
CA SER A 289 -14.05 -17.68 6.13
C SER A 289 -14.43 -18.20 4.74
N LYS A 290 -15.15 -17.41 3.93
CA LYS A 290 -15.47 -17.76 2.54
C LYS A 290 -14.30 -17.49 1.60
N ILE A 291 -13.51 -16.45 1.88
CA ILE A 291 -12.30 -16.11 1.13
C ILE A 291 -11.18 -17.11 1.44
N GLN A 292 -11.15 -17.62 2.67
CA GLN A 292 -10.17 -18.59 3.17
C GLN A 292 -10.65 -20.05 3.03
N ASP A 293 -11.58 -20.34 2.12
CA ASP A 293 -12.10 -21.71 1.91
C ASP A 293 -11.06 -22.70 1.34
N GLY A 294 -9.84 -22.20 1.05
CA GLY A 294 -8.70 -23.00 0.62
C GLY A 294 -8.62 -23.18 -0.90
N THR A 295 -9.37 -22.41 -1.69
CA THR A 295 -9.29 -22.43 -3.17
C THR A 295 -8.70 -21.14 -3.74
N VAL A 296 -7.90 -21.25 -4.81
CA VAL A 296 -7.28 -20.08 -5.47
C VAL A 296 -8.37 -19.21 -6.08
N GLU A 297 -9.42 -19.85 -6.60
CA GLU A 297 -10.55 -19.24 -7.27
C GLU A 297 -11.35 -18.31 -6.34
N SER A 298 -11.59 -18.73 -5.09
CA SER A 298 -12.31 -17.91 -4.11
C SER A 298 -11.50 -16.66 -3.72
N PHE A 299 -10.20 -16.82 -3.48
CA PHE A 299 -9.32 -15.71 -3.15
C PHE A 299 -9.13 -14.76 -4.34
N ALA A 300 -8.99 -15.29 -5.55
CA ALA A 300 -8.86 -14.48 -6.75
C ALA A 300 -10.16 -13.73 -7.08
N ALA A 301 -11.33 -14.35 -6.87
CA ALA A 301 -12.62 -13.68 -6.97
C ALA A 301 -12.76 -12.55 -5.94
N PHE A 302 -12.20 -12.72 -4.74
CA PHE A 302 -12.12 -11.67 -3.74
C PHE A 302 -11.21 -10.51 -4.18
N LEU A 303 -10.03 -10.80 -4.75
CA LEU A 303 -9.13 -9.77 -5.27
C LEU A 303 -9.71 -9.02 -6.46
N ASN A 304 -10.56 -9.67 -7.26
CA ASN A 304 -11.13 -9.08 -8.47
C ASN A 304 -11.78 -7.70 -8.20
N GLY A 305 -11.34 -6.69 -8.95
CA GLY A 305 -11.78 -5.31 -8.81
C GLY A 305 -10.65 -4.30 -8.58
N LEU A 306 -11.05 -3.05 -8.35
CA LEU A 306 -10.14 -1.91 -8.19
C LEU A 306 -9.76 -1.72 -6.72
N TRP A 307 -8.48 -1.47 -6.48
CA TRP A 307 -7.88 -1.22 -5.17
C TRP A 307 -7.06 0.05 -5.22
N TYR A 308 -7.07 0.80 -4.13
CA TYR A 308 -6.25 2.01 -4.01
C TYR A 308 -5.35 1.93 -2.78
N LYS A 309 -4.11 2.40 -2.94
CA LYS A 309 -3.13 2.40 -1.85
C LYS A 309 -3.51 3.44 -0.80
N THR A 310 -3.49 3.07 0.48
CA THR A 310 -3.83 3.97 1.60
C THR A 310 -2.64 4.75 2.14
N SER A 311 -1.41 4.26 1.91
CA SER A 311 -0.15 4.92 2.30
C SER A 311 0.52 5.60 1.10
N ASN A 312 0.14 6.85 0.83
CA ASN A 312 0.75 7.69 -0.21
C ASN A 312 1.53 8.84 0.44
N ALA A 313 2.86 8.75 0.45
CA ALA A 313 3.74 9.80 0.99
C ALA A 313 3.82 11.01 0.05
N ASP A 314 3.61 10.79 -1.25
CA ASP A 314 3.73 11.75 -2.35
C ASP A 314 2.40 12.44 -2.73
N GLY A 315 1.31 12.16 -2.01
CA GLY A 315 -0.02 12.72 -2.26
C GLY A 315 -0.76 12.17 -3.49
N ASN A 316 -0.09 11.38 -4.34
CA ASN A 316 -0.68 10.74 -5.52
C ASN A 316 -1.21 9.34 -5.17
N ILE A 317 -2.43 9.03 -5.62
CA ILE A 317 -3.07 7.74 -5.34
C ILE A 317 -2.61 6.71 -6.37
N ARG A 318 -2.13 5.56 -5.88
CA ARG A 318 -1.81 4.39 -6.69
C ARG A 318 -3.00 3.44 -6.73
N TYR A 319 -3.33 2.95 -7.92
CA TYR A 319 -4.42 2.03 -8.13
C TYR A 319 -3.92 0.69 -8.70
N LEU A 320 -4.50 -0.39 -8.20
CA LEU A 320 -4.31 -1.74 -8.72
C LEU A 320 -5.67 -2.31 -9.10
N PHE A 321 -5.80 -2.80 -10.33
CA PHE A 321 -6.98 -3.51 -10.77
C PHE A 321 -6.62 -4.97 -11.03
N PHE A 322 -7.25 -5.87 -10.28
CA PHE A 322 -7.13 -7.30 -10.52
C PHE A 322 -8.29 -7.74 -11.40
N ASP A 323 -7.97 -8.31 -12.56
CA ASP A 323 -8.90 -8.97 -13.46
C ASP A 323 -8.58 -10.46 -13.52
N TYR A 324 -9.23 -11.24 -12.66
CA TYR A 324 -8.98 -12.68 -12.63
C TYR A 324 -9.52 -13.39 -13.88
N ASN A 325 -10.57 -12.86 -14.52
CA ASN A 325 -11.16 -13.50 -15.70
C ASN A 325 -10.21 -13.43 -16.90
N ASN A 326 -9.55 -12.28 -17.07
CA ASN A 326 -8.54 -12.08 -18.11
C ASN A 326 -7.13 -12.48 -17.67
N ARG A 327 -6.95 -12.83 -16.38
CA ARG A 327 -5.64 -13.11 -15.76
C ARG A 327 -4.69 -11.93 -15.87
N GLU A 328 -5.18 -10.73 -15.57
CA GLU A 328 -4.41 -9.49 -15.67
C GLU A 328 -4.40 -8.71 -14.35
N ILE A 329 -3.28 -8.02 -14.11
CA ILE A 329 -3.13 -7.06 -13.02
C ILE A 329 -2.67 -5.75 -13.64
N ILE A 330 -3.49 -4.72 -13.48
CA ILE A 330 -3.23 -3.40 -14.07
C ILE A 330 -2.78 -2.45 -12.97
N HIS A 331 -1.61 -1.87 -13.17
CA HIS A 331 -1.05 -0.82 -12.33
C HIS A 331 -1.36 0.53 -12.95
N LEU A 332 -1.95 1.43 -12.16
CA LEU A 332 -2.23 2.79 -12.60
C LEU A 332 -1.66 3.79 -11.59
N PHE A 333 -0.76 4.64 -12.09
CA PHE A 333 -0.16 5.73 -11.34
C PHE A 333 -0.06 6.96 -12.23
N ASN A 334 -0.74 8.06 -11.84
CA ASN A 334 -0.91 9.25 -12.65
C ASN A 334 -1.45 8.88 -14.05
N ASP A 335 -0.68 9.16 -15.11
CA ASP A 335 -1.02 8.86 -16.50
C ASP A 335 -0.35 7.58 -17.02
N THR A 336 0.40 6.87 -16.17
CA THR A 336 1.13 5.65 -16.54
C THR A 336 0.31 4.42 -16.18
N GLN A 337 0.16 3.53 -17.16
CA GLN A 337 -0.47 2.23 -17.00
C GLN A 337 0.53 1.12 -17.33
N GLU A 338 0.64 0.11 -16.45
CA GLU A 338 1.39 -1.12 -16.72
C GLU A 338 0.46 -2.32 -16.58
N VAL A 339 0.57 -3.32 -17.46
CA VAL A 339 -0.27 -4.52 -17.45
C VAL A 339 0.58 -5.76 -17.25
N TYR A 340 0.28 -6.53 -16.21
CA TYR A 340 0.95 -7.77 -15.85
C TYR A 340 0.02 -8.97 -16.07
N GLN A 341 0.48 -9.97 -16.81
CA GLN A 341 -0.20 -11.24 -16.98
C GLN A 341 0.05 -12.14 -15.77
N TRP A 342 -1.02 -12.72 -15.23
CA TRP A 342 -1.01 -13.64 -14.10
C TRP A 342 -0.64 -15.06 -14.59
N ASP A 343 0.59 -15.47 -14.28
CA ASP A 343 1.16 -16.76 -14.69
C ASP A 343 0.76 -17.90 -13.75
N ASP A 344 1.06 -17.75 -12.45
CA ASP A 344 0.78 -18.77 -11.43
C ASP A 344 0.37 -18.15 -10.10
N SER A 345 -0.31 -18.93 -9.27
CA SER A 345 -0.69 -18.53 -7.93
C SER A 345 -0.71 -19.67 -6.93
N LYS A 346 -0.28 -19.39 -5.71
CA LYS A 346 -0.34 -20.32 -4.58
C LYS A 346 -0.99 -19.67 -3.38
N LEU A 347 -1.91 -20.39 -2.77
CA LEU A 347 -2.53 -19.96 -1.52
C LEU A 347 -1.54 -19.97 -0.36
N ARG A 348 -1.80 -19.08 0.59
CA ARG A 348 -1.17 -19.00 1.90
C ARG A 348 -2.23 -19.08 2.98
N HIS A 349 -1.79 -19.20 4.23
CA HIS A 349 -2.71 -19.27 5.37
C HIS A 349 -3.63 -18.04 5.47
N ASN A 350 -3.14 -16.83 5.18
CA ASN A 350 -3.97 -15.61 5.15
C ASN A 350 -4.01 -14.88 3.79
N GLY A 351 -3.50 -15.47 2.71
CA GLY A 351 -3.20 -14.69 1.51
C GLY A 351 -3.02 -15.51 0.24
N ILE A 352 -2.49 -14.86 -0.79
CA ILE A 352 -2.12 -15.50 -2.04
C ILE A 352 -0.78 -14.94 -2.54
N TYR A 353 0.04 -15.83 -3.08
CA TYR A 353 1.27 -15.49 -3.78
C TYR A 353 1.04 -15.60 -5.28
N LEU A 354 1.35 -14.56 -6.03
CA LEU A 354 1.19 -14.50 -7.48
C LEU A 354 2.55 -14.34 -8.15
N THR A 355 2.74 -15.07 -9.25
CA THR A 355 3.83 -14.80 -10.19
C THR A 355 3.22 -14.19 -11.44
N THR A 356 3.80 -13.10 -11.93
CA THR A 356 3.31 -12.37 -13.10
C THR A 356 4.44 -12.01 -14.04
N VAL A 357 4.07 -11.71 -15.29
CA VAL A 357 5.00 -11.24 -16.33
C VAL A 357 4.42 -9.98 -16.93
N ASN A 358 5.24 -8.95 -17.14
CA ASN A 358 4.78 -7.75 -17.82
C ASN A 358 4.39 -8.08 -19.28
N SER A 359 3.28 -7.50 -19.74
CA SER A 359 2.73 -7.78 -21.07
C SER A 359 3.58 -7.19 -22.20
N ASP A 360 4.28 -6.10 -21.95
CA ASP A 360 5.14 -5.40 -22.91
C ASP A 360 6.59 -5.89 -22.84
N ILE A 361 7.06 -6.25 -21.64
CA ILE A 361 8.45 -6.68 -21.38
C ILE A 361 8.44 -8.09 -20.80
N LEU A 362 8.58 -9.10 -21.66
CA LEU A 362 8.50 -10.51 -21.25
C LEU A 362 9.57 -10.96 -20.25
N THR A 363 10.69 -10.24 -20.15
CA THR A 363 11.77 -10.50 -19.17
C THR A 363 11.51 -9.84 -17.81
N LEU A 364 10.49 -8.99 -17.70
CA LEU A 364 10.13 -8.33 -16.45
C LEU A 364 9.10 -9.20 -15.73
N HIS A 365 9.59 -10.08 -14.86
CA HIS A 365 8.74 -10.84 -13.97
C HIS A 365 8.54 -10.09 -12.66
N ARG A 366 7.32 -10.15 -12.14
CA ARG A 366 6.94 -9.50 -10.89
C ARG A 366 6.18 -10.49 -10.01
N ARG A 367 6.57 -10.58 -8.76
CA ARG A 367 5.97 -11.46 -7.75
C ARG A 367 5.16 -10.61 -6.78
N PHE A 368 3.92 -11.00 -6.57
CA PHE A 368 3.04 -10.34 -5.61
C PHE A 368 2.83 -11.26 -4.42
N ASP A 369 3.09 -10.73 -3.24
CA ASP A 369 2.67 -11.31 -1.99
C ASP A 369 1.50 -10.50 -1.46
N ILE A 370 0.31 -11.10 -1.46
CA ILE A 370 -0.93 -10.44 -1.09
C ILE A 370 -1.48 -11.08 0.18
N ALA A 371 -1.52 -10.30 1.25
CA ALA A 371 -2.04 -10.70 2.55
C ALA A 371 -3.44 -10.12 2.77
N LEU A 372 -4.37 -10.93 3.27
CA LEU A 372 -5.69 -10.45 3.68
C LEU A 372 -5.60 -9.79 5.06
N ILE A 373 -5.92 -8.50 5.15
CA ILE A 373 -6.06 -7.81 6.43
C ILE A 373 -7.53 -7.85 6.87
N ASN A 374 -8.44 -7.36 6.01
CA ASN A 374 -9.88 -7.31 6.23
C ASN A 374 -10.65 -7.65 4.94
N THR A 375 -11.99 -7.66 5.00
CA THR A 375 -12.85 -7.91 3.83
C THR A 375 -12.79 -6.83 2.75
N ASP A 376 -12.21 -5.67 3.04
CA ASP A 376 -12.02 -4.56 2.11
C ASP A 376 -10.57 -4.06 2.09
N GLU A 377 -9.66 -4.71 2.83
CA GLU A 377 -8.28 -4.26 2.99
C GLU A 377 -7.30 -5.43 2.79
N ILE A 378 -6.33 -5.22 1.92
CA ILE A 378 -5.24 -6.16 1.65
C ILE A 378 -3.91 -5.45 1.82
N ARG A 379 -2.88 -6.23 2.12
CA ARG A 379 -1.49 -5.79 2.01
C ARG A 379 -0.88 -6.39 0.77
N ILE A 380 -0.12 -5.59 0.04
CA ILE A 380 0.62 -6.05 -1.12
C ILE A 380 2.10 -5.73 -0.89
N THR A 381 2.92 -6.75 -1.12
CA THR A 381 4.37 -6.64 -1.24
C THR A 381 4.75 -7.14 -2.62
N ILE A 382 5.29 -6.25 -3.43
CA ILE A 382 5.71 -6.52 -4.79
C ILE A 382 7.21 -6.75 -4.80
N ARG A 383 7.65 -7.73 -5.57
CA ARG A 383 9.07 -7.96 -5.83
C ARG A 383 9.30 -8.14 -7.31
N ASP A 384 10.16 -7.32 -7.85
CA ASP A 384 10.62 -7.47 -9.22
C ASP A 384 11.69 -8.57 -9.27
N ASP A 385 11.61 -9.42 -10.28
CA ASP A 385 12.58 -10.49 -10.56
C ASP A 385 13.59 -10.02 -11.62
N ILE A 386 13.86 -8.71 -11.70
CA ILE A 386 14.94 -8.21 -12.53
C ILE A 386 16.21 -8.17 -11.69
N ASN A 387 17.28 -8.79 -12.18
CA ASN A 387 18.64 -8.70 -11.62
C ASN A 387 19.27 -7.30 -11.78
N LEU A 388 18.45 -6.25 -11.79
CA LEU A 388 18.87 -4.86 -11.75
C LEU A 388 18.57 -4.35 -10.34
N LEU A 389 19.53 -3.68 -9.70
CA LEU A 389 19.23 -2.87 -8.52
C LEU A 389 18.22 -1.78 -8.93
N ILE A 390 16.94 -2.06 -8.79
CA ILE A 390 15.94 -1.00 -8.75
C ILE A 390 16.16 -0.31 -7.40
N LYS A 391 16.94 0.78 -7.42
CA LYS A 391 17.11 1.68 -6.27
C LYS A 391 15.80 2.37 -5.87
N GLU A 392 14.74 2.24 -6.66
CA GLU A 392 13.42 2.73 -6.31
C GLU A 392 12.77 1.75 -5.33
N SER A 393 12.42 2.27 -4.15
CA SER A 393 11.42 1.63 -3.28
C SER A 393 10.25 1.17 -4.16
N THR A 394 9.79 -0.06 -3.99
CA THR A 394 8.56 -0.54 -4.63
C THR A 394 7.43 0.36 -4.14
N THR A 395 7.16 1.45 -4.87
CA THR A 395 6.19 2.46 -4.45
C THR A 395 4.77 1.87 -4.36
N TRP A 396 4.60 0.66 -4.87
CA TRP A 396 3.44 -0.19 -4.81
C TRP A 396 3.31 -1.01 -3.51
N ASP A 397 4.33 -1.08 -2.65
CA ASP A 397 4.24 -1.83 -1.40
C ASP A 397 3.41 -1.07 -0.37
N GLY A 398 2.48 -1.76 0.29
CA GLY A 398 1.69 -1.20 1.38
C GLY A 398 0.29 -1.76 1.50
N ASN A 399 -0.56 -1.01 2.20
CA ASN A 399 -1.96 -1.35 2.40
C ASN A 399 -2.81 -0.79 1.27
N TYR A 400 -3.78 -1.58 0.84
CA TYR A 400 -4.72 -1.26 -0.22
C TYR A 400 -6.13 -1.47 0.28
N LYS A 401 -7.03 -0.56 -0.11
CA LYS A 401 -8.46 -0.70 0.12
C LYS A 401 -9.23 -0.91 -1.17
N LYS A 402 -10.23 -1.78 -1.12
CA LYS A 402 -11.07 -2.09 -2.28
C LYS A 402 -11.96 -0.91 -2.58
N LEU A 403 -11.87 -0.38 -3.80
CA LEU A 403 -12.78 0.65 -4.29
C LEU A 403 -14.08 -0.01 -4.74
N SER A 404 -15.10 0.03 -3.89
CA SER A 404 -16.46 -0.32 -4.31
C SER A 404 -17.02 0.80 -5.18
N LEU A 405 -17.01 0.60 -6.51
CA LEU A 405 -17.56 1.51 -7.51
C LEU A 405 -19.04 1.87 -7.27
N GLN A 406 -19.77 1.07 -6.50
CA GLN A 406 -21.14 1.39 -6.09
C GLN A 406 -21.19 2.68 -5.24
N ASN A 407 -20.22 2.89 -4.34
CA ASN A 407 -20.28 4.02 -3.41
C ASN A 407 -19.96 5.37 -4.09
N SER A 408 -19.04 5.41 -5.06
CA SER A 408 -18.61 6.67 -5.68
C SER A 408 -19.62 7.21 -6.71
N PHE A 409 -20.19 6.32 -7.54
CA PHE A 409 -21.23 6.72 -8.51
C PHE A 409 -22.58 6.95 -7.84
N ASP A 410 -22.92 6.18 -6.80
CA ASP A 410 -24.13 6.48 -6.02
C ASP A 410 -23.99 7.79 -5.27
N GLN A 411 -22.83 8.14 -4.70
CA GLN A 411 -22.69 9.44 -4.04
C GLN A 411 -22.83 10.62 -5.02
N ALA A 412 -22.19 10.57 -6.19
CA ALA A 412 -22.35 11.61 -7.20
C ALA A 412 -23.82 11.72 -7.68
N LYS A 413 -24.49 10.59 -7.92
CA LYS A 413 -25.91 10.54 -8.29
C LYS A 413 -26.82 11.07 -7.16
N LYS A 414 -26.52 10.72 -5.91
CA LYS A 414 -27.23 11.18 -4.71
C LYS A 414 -27.12 12.69 -4.53
N THR A 415 -25.92 13.26 -4.69
CA THR A 415 -25.72 14.72 -4.65
C THR A 415 -26.54 15.42 -5.72
N VAL A 416 -26.56 14.94 -6.96
CA VAL A 416 -27.34 15.53 -8.05
C VAL A 416 -28.85 15.48 -7.77
N ILE A 417 -29.37 14.36 -7.22
CA ILE A 417 -30.79 14.22 -6.87
C ILE A 417 -31.16 15.20 -5.74
N MET A 418 -30.32 15.34 -4.72
CA MET A 418 -30.54 16.26 -3.62
C MET A 418 -30.55 17.72 -4.05
N GLU A 419 -29.57 18.13 -4.86
CA GLU A 419 -29.50 19.48 -5.41
C GLU A 419 -30.73 19.80 -6.27
N ALA A 420 -31.22 18.83 -7.05
CA ALA A 420 -32.45 18.97 -7.82
C ALA A 420 -33.69 19.18 -6.92
N ILE A 421 -33.85 18.37 -5.87
CA ILE A 421 -34.96 18.52 -4.91
C ILE A 421 -34.88 19.87 -4.18
N GLN A 422 -33.68 20.25 -3.71
CA GLN A 422 -33.49 21.53 -3.02
C GLN A 422 -33.84 22.72 -3.93
N LYS A 423 -33.45 22.66 -5.21
CA LYS A 423 -33.79 23.68 -6.20
C LYS A 423 -35.29 23.75 -6.45
N GLU A 424 -35.96 22.61 -6.54
CA GLU A 424 -37.42 22.54 -6.73
C GLU A 424 -38.19 23.03 -5.49
N LEU A 425 -37.77 22.69 -4.27
CA LEU A 425 -38.43 23.19 -3.05
C LEU A 425 -38.47 24.72 -2.97
N LYS A 426 -37.39 25.37 -3.43
CA LYS A 426 -37.22 26.83 -3.45
C LYS A 426 -37.96 27.56 -4.58
N LYS A 427 -38.44 26.85 -5.60
CA LYS A 427 -39.15 27.49 -6.73
C LYS A 427 -40.56 27.95 -6.38
N SER A 428 -41.19 27.34 -5.37
CA SER A 428 -42.53 27.72 -4.94
C SER A 428 -42.47 28.77 -3.84
N GLU A 429 -43.33 29.79 -3.92
CA GLU A 429 -43.49 30.76 -2.83
C GLU A 429 -44.11 30.11 -1.57
N SER A 430 -44.97 29.10 -1.75
CA SER A 430 -45.50 28.28 -0.65
C SER A 430 -45.98 26.91 -1.15
N TRP A 431 -45.93 25.92 -0.25
CA TRP A 431 -46.46 24.58 -0.44
C TRP A 431 -47.65 24.39 0.50
N ALA A 432 -48.85 24.17 -0.02
CA ALA A 432 -50.08 24.10 0.78
C ALA A 432 -50.72 22.71 0.70
N THR A 433 -51.35 22.26 1.78
CA THR A 433 -52.25 21.12 1.74
C THR A 433 -53.48 21.45 0.86
N PRO A 434 -54.18 20.44 0.30
CA PRO A 434 -55.38 20.67 -0.52
C PRO A 434 -56.50 21.43 0.19
N ASP A 435 -56.56 21.37 1.52
CA ASP A 435 -57.53 22.09 2.34
C ASP A 435 -57.05 23.51 2.75
N GLY A 436 -55.84 23.90 2.35
CA GLY A 436 -55.24 25.20 2.64
C GLY A 436 -54.93 25.47 4.11
N GLN A 437 -55.13 24.51 5.01
CA GLN A 437 -54.96 24.71 6.45
C GLN A 437 -53.50 24.70 6.88
N PHE A 438 -52.66 23.94 6.18
CA PHE A 438 -51.24 23.84 6.43
C PHE A 438 -50.45 24.35 5.24
N THR A 439 -49.56 25.32 5.47
CA THR A 439 -48.62 25.80 4.46
C THR A 439 -47.19 25.71 4.94
N LEU A 440 -46.27 25.42 4.03
CA LEU A 440 -44.84 25.29 4.27
C LEU A 440 -44.07 26.11 3.23
N VAL A 441 -43.20 26.98 3.70
CA VAL A 441 -42.38 27.88 2.87
C VAL A 441 -40.91 27.56 3.14
N PHE A 442 -40.14 27.28 2.09
CA PHE A 442 -38.71 27.01 2.19
C PHE A 442 -37.92 28.25 1.73
N LYS A 443 -37.05 28.76 2.59
CA LYS A 443 -36.07 29.83 2.30
C LYS A 443 -34.68 29.25 2.53
N ASP A 444 -33.67 29.59 1.74
CA ASP A 444 -32.28 29.09 1.86
C ASP A 444 -32.05 27.81 2.69
N SER A 445 -31.85 27.94 4.01
CA SER A 445 -31.79 26.85 5.00
C SER A 445 -32.90 26.88 6.07
N ALA A 446 -33.83 27.82 5.99
CA ALA A 446 -34.93 28.00 6.93
C ALA A 446 -36.28 27.56 6.35
N PHE A 447 -37.19 27.16 7.22
CA PHE A 447 -38.59 26.94 6.83
C PHE A 447 -39.53 27.77 7.71
N GLU A 448 -40.66 28.14 7.14
CA GLU A 448 -41.80 28.72 7.84
C GLU A 448 -43.01 27.84 7.58
N SER A 449 -43.67 27.39 8.63
CA SER A 449 -44.91 26.63 8.55
C SER A 449 -46.05 27.43 9.18
N LYS A 450 -47.23 27.35 8.57
CA LYS A 450 -48.45 27.93 9.12
C LYS A 450 -49.52 26.86 9.17
N ASN A 451 -50.08 26.63 10.34
CA ASN A 451 -51.19 25.71 10.55
C ASN A 451 -52.36 26.50 11.16
N GLY A 452 -53.29 26.95 10.31
CA GLY A 452 -54.34 27.89 10.69
C GLY A 452 -53.78 29.21 11.24
N GLY A 453 -54.01 29.47 12.53
CA GLY A 453 -53.57 30.69 13.23
C GLY A 453 -52.16 30.60 13.84
N ASN A 454 -51.57 29.41 13.92
CA ASN A 454 -50.25 29.21 14.51
C ASN A 454 -49.19 29.24 13.41
N SER A 455 -48.12 30.01 13.63
CA SER A 455 -46.95 30.07 12.76
C SER A 455 -45.74 29.56 13.51
N GLU A 456 -44.93 28.75 12.84
CA GLU A 456 -43.70 28.18 13.39
C GLU A 456 -42.57 28.30 12.35
N ALA A 457 -41.38 28.63 12.82
CA ALA A 457 -40.18 28.74 11.99
C ALA A 457 -39.11 27.78 12.49
N GLY A 458 -38.13 27.49 11.64
CA GLY A 458 -37.00 26.66 12.00
C GLY A 458 -36.01 26.47 10.85
N VAL A 459 -35.11 25.52 11.00
CA VAL A 459 -34.09 25.14 10.01
C VAL A 459 -34.47 23.80 9.38
N TYR A 460 -34.22 23.62 8.10
CA TYR A 460 -34.38 22.32 7.45
C TYR A 460 -33.06 21.83 6.86
N SER A 461 -32.90 20.52 6.80
CA SER A 461 -31.76 19.87 6.15
C SER A 461 -32.23 18.71 5.26
N LEU A 462 -31.50 18.48 4.18
CA LEU A 462 -31.70 17.32 3.31
C LEU A 462 -30.51 16.38 3.49
N MET A 463 -30.79 15.09 3.68
CA MET A 463 -29.78 14.05 3.85
C MET A 463 -30.19 12.75 3.13
N MET A 464 -29.22 11.89 2.85
CA MET A 464 -29.48 10.58 2.23
C MET A 464 -29.57 9.55 3.33
N ALA A 465 -30.60 8.72 3.30
CA ALA A 465 -30.66 7.48 4.06
C ALA A 465 -30.90 6.34 3.06
N GLY A 466 -29.92 5.45 2.89
CA GLY A 466 -29.96 4.45 1.82
C GLY A 466 -30.00 5.12 0.44
N ASN A 467 -31.11 4.91 -0.29
CA ASN A 467 -31.39 5.51 -1.59
C ASN A 467 -32.46 6.61 -1.55
N ASP A 468 -33.04 6.88 -0.38
CA ASP A 468 -34.10 7.87 -0.22
C ASP A 468 -33.54 9.21 0.26
N VAL A 469 -34.12 10.29 -0.27
CA VAL A 469 -33.83 11.65 0.20
C VAL A 469 -34.74 11.93 1.38
N VAL A 470 -34.12 12.28 2.50
CA VAL A 470 -34.80 12.55 3.76
C VAL A 470 -34.67 14.03 4.10
N LEU A 471 -35.81 14.65 4.35
CA LEU A 471 -35.98 16.00 4.86
C LEU A 471 -36.10 15.95 6.38
N GLN A 472 -35.21 16.64 7.08
CA GLN A 472 -35.35 16.92 8.51
C GLN A 472 -35.85 18.34 8.68
N LEU A 473 -36.90 18.52 9.48
CA LEU A 473 -37.35 19.83 9.93
C LEU A 473 -36.96 19.99 11.41
N LEU A 474 -36.19 21.03 11.72
CA LEU A 474 -35.83 21.42 13.09
C LEU A 474 -36.53 22.74 13.43
N PRO A 475 -37.76 22.67 13.96
CA PRO A 475 -38.47 23.85 14.44
C PRO A 475 -37.78 24.50 15.64
N ASP A 476 -37.92 25.82 15.78
CA ASP A 476 -37.40 26.57 16.94
C ASP A 476 -38.04 26.10 18.26
N ASN A 477 -39.25 25.57 18.20
CA ASN A 477 -39.89 24.88 19.31
C ASN A 477 -39.58 23.37 19.25
N PRO A 478 -38.77 22.83 20.18
CA PRO A 478 -38.34 21.43 20.14
C PRO A 478 -39.48 20.42 20.36
N PHE A 479 -40.64 20.87 20.87
CA PHE A 479 -41.82 20.03 21.09
C PHE A 479 -42.80 20.02 19.92
N SER A 480 -42.44 20.64 18.80
CA SER A 480 -43.29 20.63 17.62
C SER A 480 -43.37 19.25 16.97
N VAL A 481 -44.56 18.95 16.45
CA VAL A 481 -44.86 17.73 15.68
C VAL A 481 -44.09 17.71 14.35
N LEU A 482 -43.55 18.85 13.92
CA LEU A 482 -42.69 18.93 12.74
C LEU A 482 -41.25 18.47 13.02
N ASN A 483 -40.84 18.29 14.27
CA ASN A 483 -39.50 17.82 14.65
C ASN A 483 -39.32 16.31 14.39
N GLU A 484 -39.52 15.92 13.13
CA GLU A 484 -39.44 14.56 12.61
C GLU A 484 -38.65 14.55 11.29
N PHE A 485 -38.38 13.34 10.81
CA PHE A 485 -37.75 13.12 9.52
C PHE A 485 -38.78 12.61 8.52
N TYR A 486 -38.69 13.10 7.28
CA TYR A 486 -39.63 12.78 6.22
C TYR A 486 -38.90 12.32 4.98
N THR A 487 -39.30 11.21 4.35
CA THR A 487 -38.90 10.97 2.96
C THR A 487 -39.64 11.94 2.06
N ILE A 488 -38.92 12.59 1.16
CA ILE A 488 -39.49 13.52 0.20
C ILE A 488 -39.56 12.89 -1.19
N SER A 489 -40.75 12.92 -1.78
CA SER A 489 -40.97 12.50 -3.17
C SER A 489 -41.92 13.46 -3.88
N PHE A 490 -41.81 13.54 -5.21
CA PHE A 490 -42.76 14.29 -6.03
C PHE A 490 -43.93 13.39 -6.44
N GLY A 491 -45.10 14.00 -6.65
CA GLY A 491 -46.29 13.31 -7.14
C GLY A 491 -46.08 12.70 -8.54
N SER A 492 -47.11 12.03 -9.05
CA SER A 492 -47.10 11.45 -10.40
C SER A 492 -48.33 11.92 -11.18
N LYS A 493 -48.16 12.39 -12.41
CA LYS A 493 -49.24 12.76 -13.32
C LYS A 493 -49.21 11.94 -14.60
N VAL A 494 -50.37 11.50 -15.07
CA VAL A 494 -50.50 10.79 -16.35
C VAL A 494 -50.74 11.82 -17.45
N ILE A 495 -49.79 11.93 -18.39
CA ILE A 495 -49.88 12.81 -19.55
C ILE A 495 -50.19 11.96 -20.77
N THR A 496 -51.13 12.38 -21.60
CA THR A 496 -51.44 11.68 -22.85
C THR A 496 -50.65 12.29 -23.99
N GLU A 497 -49.74 11.52 -24.59
CA GLU A 497 -48.92 11.94 -25.71
C GLU A 497 -49.43 11.28 -27.00
N THR A 498 -49.65 12.07 -28.07
CA THR A 498 -50.11 11.52 -29.34
C THR A 498 -48.90 11.21 -30.22
N VAL A 499 -48.54 9.93 -30.31
CA VAL A 499 -47.45 9.47 -31.18
C VAL A 499 -48.06 8.67 -32.33
N LYS A 500 -47.81 9.13 -33.57
CA LYS A 500 -48.27 8.45 -34.82
C LYS A 500 -49.78 8.09 -34.83
N LYS A 501 -50.65 9.06 -34.52
CA LYS A 501 -52.13 8.92 -34.50
C LYS A 501 -52.69 7.93 -33.45
N LYS A 502 -51.90 7.53 -32.44
CA LYS A 502 -52.39 6.83 -31.25
C LYS A 502 -52.06 7.66 -30.01
N THR A 503 -53.06 7.88 -29.17
CA THR A 503 -52.90 8.51 -27.85
C THR A 503 -52.34 7.47 -26.90
N VAL A 504 -51.18 7.74 -26.30
CA VAL A 504 -50.52 6.86 -25.32
C VAL A 504 -50.43 7.62 -23.99
N GLU A 505 -50.90 7.00 -22.93
CA GLU A 505 -50.76 7.52 -21.56
C GLU A 505 -49.35 7.24 -21.04
N LYS A 506 -48.67 8.29 -20.56
CA LYS A 506 -47.33 8.25 -19.98
C LYS A 506 -47.35 8.90 -18.61
N THR A 507 -46.98 8.15 -17.59
CA THR A 507 -46.81 8.67 -16.22
C THR A 507 -45.51 9.46 -16.13
N VAL A 508 -45.60 10.71 -15.73
CA VAL A 508 -44.48 11.65 -15.56
C VAL A 508 -44.50 12.20 -14.12
N SER A 509 -43.34 12.50 -13.55
CA SER A 509 -43.25 13.12 -12.22
C SER A 509 -43.94 14.48 -12.20
N ASP A 510 -44.78 14.69 -11.20
CA ASP A 510 -45.47 15.94 -10.94
C ASP A 510 -44.68 16.78 -9.93
N TYR A 511 -43.84 17.69 -10.44
CA TYR A 511 -43.05 18.60 -9.61
C TYR A 511 -43.89 19.65 -8.87
N ASP A 512 -45.19 19.72 -9.16
CA ASP A 512 -46.12 20.64 -8.52
C ASP A 512 -46.72 20.08 -7.22
N THR A 513 -46.50 18.79 -6.93
CA THR A 513 -46.94 18.11 -5.71
C THR A 513 -45.74 17.45 -4.99
N ILE A 514 -45.55 17.75 -3.70
CA ILE A 514 -44.61 17.03 -2.83
C ILE A 514 -45.36 16.15 -1.84
N ILE A 515 -44.80 14.98 -1.57
CA ILE A 515 -45.30 14.00 -0.61
C ILE A 515 -44.20 13.82 0.44
N LEU A 516 -44.55 14.08 1.70
CA LEU A 516 -43.72 13.90 2.87
C LEU A 516 -44.27 12.75 3.70
N LEU A 517 -43.50 11.68 3.84
CA LEU A 517 -43.86 10.52 4.66
C LEU A 517 -42.91 10.41 5.85
N PRO A 518 -43.42 10.28 7.09
CA PRO A 518 -42.58 10.22 8.28
C PRO A 518 -41.74 8.94 8.33
N VAL A 519 -40.46 9.08 8.66
CA VAL A 519 -39.49 7.98 8.73
C VAL A 519 -38.59 8.06 9.96
N LYS A 520 -38.02 6.92 10.36
CA LYS A 520 -36.89 6.81 11.29
C LYS A 520 -35.62 6.45 10.53
N ILE A 521 -34.52 7.14 10.82
CA ILE A 521 -33.22 6.90 10.18
C ILE A 521 -32.35 5.97 11.01
N THR A 522 -31.60 5.14 10.30
CA THR A 522 -30.44 4.38 10.78
C THR A 522 -29.19 4.82 10.01
N PRO A 523 -27.98 4.45 10.43
CA PRO A 523 -26.76 4.83 9.71
C PRO A 523 -26.71 4.40 8.23
N THR A 524 -27.53 3.44 7.82
CA THR A 524 -27.51 2.87 6.46
C THR A 524 -28.82 3.04 5.68
N ASP A 525 -29.96 3.26 6.34
CA ASP A 525 -31.29 3.24 5.71
C ASP A 525 -32.35 4.01 6.51
N CYS A 526 -33.56 4.22 5.95
CA CYS A 526 -34.71 4.76 6.67
C CYS A 526 -35.94 3.83 6.61
N PHE A 527 -36.78 3.90 7.63
CA PHE A 527 -37.97 3.06 7.75
C PHE A 527 -39.20 3.92 8.03
N ALA A 528 -40.32 3.63 7.36
CA ALA A 528 -41.59 4.29 7.63
C ALA A 528 -41.97 4.16 9.12
N THR A 529 -42.44 5.26 9.71
CA THR A 529 -42.96 5.29 11.08
C THR A 529 -44.38 5.80 11.08
N GLU A 530 -45.12 5.49 12.15
CA GLU A 530 -46.38 6.18 12.41
C GLU A 530 -46.09 7.65 12.71
N GLY A 531 -46.77 8.55 12.02
CA GLY A 531 -46.59 10.00 12.09
C GLY A 531 -47.53 10.72 11.12
N ARG A 532 -47.47 12.05 11.05
CA ARG A 532 -48.29 12.83 10.10
C ARG A 532 -47.63 12.84 8.73
N SER A 533 -48.34 12.39 7.70
CA SER A 533 -47.92 12.56 6.30
C SER A 533 -48.50 13.85 5.74
N PHE A 534 -47.76 14.48 4.81
CA PHE A 534 -48.19 15.69 4.13
C PHE A 534 -48.15 15.49 2.63
N GLN A 535 -49.23 15.85 1.96
CA GLN A 535 -49.25 16.05 0.51
C GLN A 535 -49.47 17.53 0.28
N LEU A 536 -48.49 18.20 -0.33
CA LEU A 536 -48.49 19.65 -0.51
C LEU A 536 -48.34 20.00 -1.98
N SER A 537 -49.06 21.01 -2.46
CA SER A 537 -49.00 21.48 -3.84
C SER A 537 -48.51 22.92 -3.94
N ARG A 538 -47.86 23.25 -5.07
CA ARG A 538 -47.48 24.63 -5.42
C ARG A 538 -48.69 25.42 -5.89
N GLY A 539 -48.88 26.64 -5.37
CA GLY A 539 -49.68 27.71 -5.98
C GLY A 539 -51.14 27.39 -6.34
N SER A 540 -52.06 27.95 -5.55
CA SER A 540 -53.53 27.99 -5.69
C SER A 540 -54.26 26.64 -5.80
N VAL A 541 -54.78 26.21 -4.64
CA VAL A 541 -56.11 25.61 -4.59
C VAL A 541 -57.10 26.70 -5.05
N GLU A 542 -57.62 26.58 -6.27
CA GLU A 542 -58.87 27.25 -6.64
C GLU A 542 -60.06 26.48 -6.08
#